data_AF-A0A258FJ52-F1
#
_entry.id   AF-A0A258FJ52-F1
#
_cell.length_a   1.000
_cell.length_b   1.000
_cell.length_c   1.000
_cell.angle_alpha   90.00
_cell.angle_beta   90.00
_cell.angle_gamma   90.00
#
_symmetry.space_group_name_H-M   'P 1'
#
loop_
_entity.id
_entity.type
_entity.pdbx_description
1 polymer ?
#
loop_
_entity_poly.entity_id
_entity_poly.type
_entity_poly.pdbx_seq_one_letter_code
_entity_poly.pdbx_strand_id
1 'polypeptide(L)'
;MGGREGAALFSYFFDPQPVTAADSDFNSRITLAEAQSIADRRFAMLDNAGTGALTLAALPKTPVQSAAESRAKDRRRNGPPPGVEAASER
;
A
#
# COMPACT_ATOMS: atom_id res chain seq x y z
N MET A 1 0.56 -15.12 -13.50
CA MET A 1 0.04 -14.61 -12.21
C MET A 1 1.20 -13.98 -11.46
N GLY A 2 1.52 -12.71 -11.73
CA GLY A 2 2.59 -11.99 -11.00
C GLY A 2 2.05 -11.52 -9.66
N GLY A 3 2.58 -12.07 -8.57
CA GLY A 3 2.23 -11.64 -7.22
C GLY A 3 2.70 -10.22 -6.97
N ARG A 4 1.98 -9.47 -6.13
CA ARG A 4 2.43 -8.16 -5.64
C ARG A 4 3.70 -8.43 -4.80
N GLU A 5 4.87 -8.18 -5.38
CA GLU A 5 6.16 -8.48 -4.74
C GLU A 5 6.76 -7.25 -4.07
N GLY A 6 7.56 -7.47 -3.02
CA GLY A 6 8.28 -6.40 -2.32
C GLY A 6 7.36 -5.34 -1.70
N ALA A 7 7.69 -4.06 -1.90
CA ALA A 7 6.96 -2.93 -1.32
C ALA A 7 5.53 -2.77 -1.87
N ALA A 8 5.20 -3.39 -3.00
CA ALA A 8 3.89 -3.28 -3.64
C ALA A 8 2.71 -3.74 -2.75
N LEU A 9 2.97 -4.57 -1.74
CA LEU A 9 1.98 -5.00 -0.75
C LEU A 9 1.57 -3.90 0.23
N PHE A 10 2.50 -3.00 0.53
CA PHE A 10 2.33 -1.90 1.48
C PHE A 10 2.12 -0.55 0.80
N SER A 11 2.39 -0.48 -0.51
CA SER A 11 2.27 0.72 -1.30
C SER A 11 0.83 0.95 -1.78
N TYR A 12 0.46 2.22 -1.94
CA TYR A 12 -0.76 2.61 -2.66
C TYR A 12 -0.61 2.46 -4.18
N PHE A 13 0.62 2.42 -4.65
CA PHE A 13 0.97 2.21 -6.05
C PHE A 13 1.55 0.80 -6.21
N PHE A 14 1.17 0.06 -7.24
CA PHE A 14 1.74 -1.26 -7.54
C PHE A 14 3.17 -1.16 -8.12
N ASP A 15 3.97 -0.25 -7.57
CA ASP A 15 5.32 0.04 -7.98
C ASP A 15 6.28 -0.77 -7.10
N PRO A 16 6.96 -1.80 -7.64
CA PRO A 16 7.83 -2.64 -6.84
C PRO A 16 9.09 -1.90 -6.35
N GLN A 17 9.51 -0.85 -7.05
CA GLN A 17 10.72 -0.07 -6.76
C GLN A 17 10.44 1.44 -6.78
N PRO A 18 9.81 2.00 -5.73
CA PRO A 18 9.27 3.36 -5.75
C PRO A 18 10.33 4.47 -5.85
N VAL A 19 11.58 4.17 -5.46
CA VAL A 19 12.71 5.10 -5.55
C VAL A 19 13.28 5.09 -6.97
N THR A 20 13.59 3.93 -7.54
CA THR A 20 14.15 3.85 -8.90
C THR A 20 13.14 4.28 -9.96
N ALA A 21 11.83 4.06 -9.72
CA ALA A 21 10.79 4.55 -10.61
C ALA A 21 10.70 6.09 -10.69
N ALA A 22 11.39 6.82 -9.80
CA ALA A 22 11.45 8.27 -9.85
C ALA A 22 12.57 8.81 -10.75
N ASP A 23 13.59 8.00 -11.04
CA ASP A 23 14.64 8.30 -12.01
C ASP A 23 14.07 8.08 -13.42
N SER A 24 13.78 9.18 -14.11
CA SER A 24 13.03 9.15 -15.38
C SER A 24 13.92 9.01 -16.60
N ASP A 25 15.18 9.42 -16.48
CA ASP A 25 16.18 9.35 -17.54
C ASP A 25 17.16 8.17 -17.35
N PHE A 26 16.96 7.37 -16.30
CA PHE A 26 17.71 6.17 -15.94
C PHE A 26 19.20 6.44 -15.67
N ASN A 27 19.54 7.63 -15.17
CA ASN A 27 20.92 8.04 -14.91
C ASN A 27 21.45 7.62 -13.51
N SER A 28 20.66 6.84 -12.76
CA SER A 28 20.91 6.41 -11.38
C SER A 28 21.02 7.54 -10.36
N ARG A 29 20.44 8.70 -10.68
CA ARG A 29 20.25 9.83 -9.78
C ARG A 29 18.81 10.30 -9.88
N ILE A 30 18.35 10.98 -8.84
CA ILE A 30 17.03 11.59 -8.83
C ILE A 30 17.24 13.07 -8.57
N THR A 31 16.88 13.88 -9.54
CA THR A 31 16.90 15.34 -9.40
C THR A 31 15.67 15.82 -8.61
N LEU A 32 15.72 17.06 -8.11
CA LEU A 32 14.57 17.66 -7.42
C LEU A 32 13.34 17.73 -8.35
N ALA A 33 13.53 18.06 -9.62
CA ALA A 33 12.46 18.16 -10.60
C ALA A 33 11.76 16.82 -10.84
N GLU A 34 12.53 15.72 -10.92
CA GLU A 34 12.00 14.38 -11.07
C GLU A 34 11.23 13.93 -9.83
N ALA A 35 11.80 14.18 -8.65
CA ALA A 35 11.13 13.91 -7.39
C ALA A 35 9.79 14.65 -7.28
N GLN A 36 9.76 15.93 -7.66
CA GLN A 36 8.54 16.75 -7.68
C GLN A 36 7.51 16.22 -8.68
N SER A 37 7.92 15.96 -9.92
CA SER A 37 7.03 15.44 -10.98
C SER A 37 6.35 14.14 -10.58
N ILE A 38 7.10 13.21 -9.97
CA ILE A 38 6.56 11.93 -9.52
C ILE A 38 5.68 12.09 -8.28
N ALA A 39 6.03 13.00 -7.36
CA ALA A 39 5.19 13.33 -6.23
C ALA A 39 3.84 13.90 -6.68
N ASP A 40 3.83 14.84 -7.63
CA ASP A 40 2.62 15.44 -8.19
C ASP A 40 1.73 14.39 -8.86
N ARG A 41 2.33 13.52 -9.68
CA ARG A 41 1.61 12.41 -10.33
C ARG A 41 0.98 11.47 -9.30
N ARG A 42 1.74 11.08 -8.28
CA ARG A 42 1.27 10.19 -7.21
C ARG A 42 0.17 10.86 -6.37
N PHE A 43 0.31 12.14 -6.08
CA PHE A 43 -0.69 12.90 -5.35
C PHE A 43 -2.01 12.94 -6.12
N ALA A 44 -1.97 13.27 -7.41
CA ALA A 44 -3.17 13.30 -8.27
C ALA A 44 -3.87 11.94 -8.37
N MET A 45 -3.13 10.83 -8.27
CA MET A 45 -3.72 9.48 -8.22
C MET A 45 -4.40 9.14 -6.88
N LEU A 46 -4.04 9.83 -5.80
CA LEU A 46 -4.61 9.59 -4.46
C LEU A 46 -5.72 10.57 -4.11
N ASP A 47 -5.60 11.84 -4.52
CA ASP A 47 -6.59 12.89 -4.30
C ASP A 47 -7.71 12.82 -5.36
N ASN A 48 -8.42 11.69 -5.40
CA ASN A 48 -9.50 11.46 -6.37
C ASN A 48 -10.63 12.50 -6.27
N ALA A 49 -10.79 13.14 -5.12
CA ALA A 49 -11.79 14.17 -4.88
C ALA A 49 -11.30 15.58 -5.24
N GLY A 50 -10.03 15.75 -5.64
CA GLY A 50 -9.46 17.05 -6.04
C GLY A 50 -9.46 18.08 -4.91
N THR A 51 -9.32 17.65 -3.67
CA THR A 51 -9.38 18.51 -2.49
C THR A 51 -8.10 19.28 -2.22
N GLY A 52 -7.00 18.89 -2.88
CA GLY A 52 -5.65 19.39 -2.60
C GLY A 52 -5.06 18.84 -1.31
N ALA A 53 -5.70 17.87 -0.65
CA ALA A 53 -5.21 17.26 0.59
C ALA A 53 -5.50 15.76 0.66
N LEU A 54 -4.59 15.00 1.28
CA LEU A 54 -4.80 13.58 1.57
C LEU A 54 -5.17 13.40 3.04
N THR A 55 -6.29 12.75 3.30
CA THR A 55 -6.70 12.34 4.65
C THR A 55 -6.67 10.83 4.76
N LEU A 56 -6.37 10.31 5.95
CA LEU A 56 -6.34 8.86 6.17
C LEU A 56 -7.66 8.17 5.78
N ALA A 57 -8.79 8.84 5.99
CA ALA A 57 -10.11 8.31 5.65
C ALA A 57 -10.36 8.27 4.13
N ALA A 58 -9.76 9.19 3.36
CA ALA A 58 -9.93 9.26 1.91
C ALA A 58 -8.94 8.37 1.14
N LEU A 59 -7.86 7.93 1.77
CA LEU A 59 -6.87 7.08 1.12
C LEU A 59 -7.43 5.68 0.82
N PRO A 60 -7.15 5.12 -0.36
CA PRO A 60 -7.52 3.75 -0.67
C PRO A 60 -6.79 2.78 0.25
N LYS A 61 -7.41 1.63 0.56
CA LYS A 61 -6.77 0.61 1.38
C LYS A 61 -5.64 -0.06 0.61
N THR A 62 -4.51 -0.28 1.28
CA THR A 62 -3.43 -1.08 0.71
C THR A 62 -3.86 -2.55 0.61
N PRO A 63 -3.18 -3.36 -0.22
CA PRO A 63 -3.36 -4.81 -0.24
C PRO A 63 -3.35 -5.47 1.13
N VAL A 64 -2.36 -5.13 1.97
CA VAL A 64 -2.20 -5.72 3.30
C VAL A 64 -3.32 -5.29 4.25
N GLN A 65 -3.74 -4.02 4.19
CA GLN A 65 -4.87 -3.54 5.00
C GLN A 65 -6.16 -4.28 4.63
N SER A 66 -6.44 -4.42 3.33
CA SER A 66 -7.63 -5.13 2.83
C SER A 66 -7.63 -6.61 3.27
N ALA A 67 -6.46 -7.26 3.22
CA ALA A 67 -6.30 -8.64 3.67
C ALA A 67 -6.51 -8.79 5.19
N ALA A 68 -5.94 -7.87 5.98
CA ALA A 68 -6.09 -7.86 7.44
C ALA A 68 -7.54 -7.63 7.87
N GLU A 69 -8.26 -6.70 7.24
CA GLU A 69 -9.67 -6.43 7.51
C GLU A 69 -10.56 -7.64 7.16
N SER A 70 -10.30 -8.29 6.03
CA SER A 70 -10.99 -9.54 5.65
C SER A 70 -10.80 -10.63 6.69
N ARG A 71 -9.55 -10.87 7.13
CA ARG A 71 -9.23 -11.86 8.16
C ARG A 71 -9.90 -11.54 9.49
N ALA A 72 -9.94 -10.27 9.88
CA ALA A 72 -10.61 -9.83 11.11
C ALA A 72 -12.14 -10.06 11.03
N LYS A 73 -12.75 -9.79 9.88
CA LYS A 73 -14.17 -10.04 9.63
C LYS A 73 -14.50 -11.54 9.70
N ASP A 74 -13.67 -12.38 9.10
CA ASP A 74 -13.86 -13.83 9.15
C ASP A 74 -13.75 -14.38 10.56
N ARG A 75 -12.77 -13.91 11.36
CA ARG A 75 -12.64 -14.28 12.78
C ARG A 75 -13.86 -13.88 13.60
N ARG A 76 -14.45 -12.71 13.33
CA ARG A 76 -15.68 -12.27 14.01
C ARG A 76 -16.88 -13.13 13.64
N ARG A 77 -16.93 -13.63 12.40
CA ARG A 77 -18.06 -14.41 11.88
C ARG A 77 -17.98 -15.89 12.27
N ASN A 78 -16.80 -16.49 12.10
CA ASN A 78 -16.60 -17.95 12.16
C ASN A 78 -15.79 -18.39 13.37
N GLY A 79 -15.37 -17.47 14.24
CA GLY A 79 -14.45 -17.75 15.34
C GLY A 79 -12.99 -17.87 14.89
N PRO A 80 -12.05 -18.08 15.83
CA PRO A 80 -10.66 -18.35 15.50
C PRO A 80 -10.55 -19.66 14.67
N PRO A 81 -9.55 -19.78 13.78
CA PRO A 81 -9.33 -21.04 13.08
C PRO A 81 -9.04 -22.17 14.09
N PRO A 82 -9.48 -23.42 13.81
CA PRO A 82 -9.19 -24.54 14.70
C PRO A 82 -7.67 -24.71 14.86
N GLY A 83 -7.20 -24.77 16.12
CA GLY A 83 -5.79 -25.00 16.47
C GLY A 83 -4.99 -23.82 17.02
N VAL A 84 -5.53 -22.59 17.07
CA VAL A 84 -4.85 -21.44 17.73
C VAL A 84 -5.22 -21.23 19.21
N GLU A 85 -6.17 -21.98 19.74
CA GLU A 85 -6.69 -21.81 21.11
C GLU A 85 -5.79 -22.49 22.18
N ALA A 86 -4.97 -23.47 21.79
CA ALA A 86 -4.15 -24.27 22.72
C ALA A 86 -2.86 -23.59 23.24
N ALA A 87 -2.60 -22.33 22.86
CA ALA A 87 -1.35 -21.63 23.19
C ALA A 87 -1.48 -20.59 24.32
N SER A 88 -2.64 -20.45 24.96
CA SER A 88 -2.88 -19.45 26.02
C SER A 88 -2.80 -19.99 27.46
N GLU A 89 -2.28 -21.20 27.66
CA GLU A 89 -2.05 -21.78 28.99
C GLU A 89 -0.60 -22.26 29.12
N ARG A 90 0.36 -21.35 29.27
CA ARG A 90 1.66 -21.59 29.95
C ARG A 90 2.22 -20.30 30.53
#